data_AF-A0A957AV78-F1
#
_entry.id   AF-A0A957AV78-F1
#
_cell.length_a   1.000
_cell.length_b   1.000
_cell.length_c   1.000
_cell.angle_alpha   90.00
_cell.angle_beta   90.00
_cell.angle_gamma   90.00
#
_symmetry.space_group_name_H-M   'P 1'
#
loop_
_entity.id
_entity.type
_entity.pdbx_description
1 polymer ?
#
loop_
_entity_poly.entity_id
_entity_poly.type
_entity_poly.pdbx_seq_one_letter_code
_entity_poly.pdbx_strand_id
1 'polypeptide(L)' 'MKIGIVGSGMVGATAAYALLMRGVGREIVMVDKFEKRAIAEAADILHAVPFAHPLTVRAGSYADLKGCRVVIMSAGVG' A
#
# COMPACT_ATOMS: atom_id res chain seq x y z
N MET A 1 6.00 -3.81 11.12
CA MET A 1 5.57 -2.40 11.16
C MET A 1 4.44 -2.21 10.18
N LYS A 2 3.40 -1.46 10.54
CA LYS A 2 2.28 -1.12 9.66
C LYS A 2 2.54 0.22 8.97
N ILE A 3 2.30 0.28 7.67
CA ILE A 3 2.52 1.45 6.81
C ILE A 3 1.21 1.77 6.10
N GLY A 4 0.83 3.04 6.07
CA GLY A 4 -0.29 3.53 5.27
C GLY A 4 0.20 4.20 4.00
N ILE A 5 -0.54 4.07 2.91
CA ILE A 5 -0.33 4.87 1.69
C ILE A 5 -1.67 5.49 1.30
N VAL A 6 -1.72 6.82 1.24
CA VAL A 6 -2.88 7.58 0.80
C VAL A 6 -2.60 8.07 -0.62
N GLY A 7 -3.31 7.50 -1.59
CA GLY A 7 -3.14 7.70 -3.03
C GLY A 7 -2.45 6.51 -3.69
N SER A 8 -3.22 5.66 -4.36
CA SER A 8 -2.82 4.45 -5.10
C SER A 8 -2.54 4.75 -6.58
N GLY A 9 -2.04 5.95 -6.88
CA GLY A 9 -1.49 6.31 -8.19
C GLY A 9 -0.15 5.61 -8.47
N MET A 10 0.50 5.94 -9.58
CA MET A 10 1.79 5.34 -9.95
C MET A 10 2.83 5.46 -8.82
N VAL A 11 2.88 6.62 -8.15
CA VAL A 11 3.81 6.86 -7.03
C VAL A 11 3.50 5.97 -5.83
N GLY A 12 2.23 5.91 -5.40
CA GLY A 12 1.84 5.12 -4.23
C GLY A 12 1.96 3.62 -4.45
N ALA A 13 1.53 3.12 -5.61
CA ALA A 13 1.69 1.72 -6.01
C ALA A 13 3.17 1.33 -6.09
N THR A 14 4.00 2.16 -6.74
CA THR A 14 5.45 1.92 -6.83
C THR A 14 6.12 1.96 -5.47
N ALA A 15 5.70 2.85 -4.57
CA ALA A 15 6.19 2.90 -3.20
C ALA A 15 5.84 1.61 -2.43
N ALA A 16 4.59 1.14 -2.50
CA ALA A 16 4.19 -0.14 -1.90
C ALA A 16 4.99 -1.32 -2.46
N TYR A 17 5.17 -1.37 -3.78
CA TYR A 17 5.98 -2.39 -4.44
C TYR A 17 7.44 -2.34 -4.00
N ALA A 18 8.05 -1.15 -3.95
CA ALA A 18 9.43 -0.99 -3.48
C ALA A 18 9.60 -1.42 -2.01
N LEU A 19 8.63 -1.09 -1.14
CA LEU A 19 8.64 -1.53 0.26
C LEU A 19 8.59 -3.06 0.38
N LEU A 20 7.76 -3.72 -0.44
CA LEU A 20 7.72 -5.17 -0.53
C LEU A 20 9.08 -5.74 -0.98
N MET A 21 9.63 -5.23 -2.08
CA MET A 21 10.91 -5.70 -2.64
C MET A 21 12.08 -5.49 -1.69
N ARG A 22 12.01 -4.50 -0.79
CA ARG A 22 13.04 -4.20 0.22
C ARG A 22 12.76 -4.85 1.58
N GLY A 23 11.63 -5.54 1.75
CA GLY A 23 11.26 -6.17 3.03
C GLY A 23 10.95 -5.17 4.15
N VAL A 24 10.51 -3.96 3.80
CA VAL A 24 10.24 -2.90 4.78
C VAL A 24 8.77 -2.92 5.18
N GLY A 25 8.50 -3.43 6.38
CA GLY A 25 7.14 -3.47 6.95
C GLY A 25 6.67 -4.90 7.20
N ARG A 26 5.40 -5.01 7.61
CA ARG A 26 4.66 -6.28 7.78
C ARG A 26 3.24 -6.17 7.22
N GLU A 27 2.68 -4.96 7.22
CA GLU A 27 1.37 -4.65 6.65
C GLU A 27 1.43 -3.30 5.94
N ILE A 28 0.87 -3.23 4.73
CA ILE A 28 0.64 -2.00 3.96
C ILE A 28 -0.88 -1.86 3.74
N VAL A 29 -1.41 -0.69 4.10
CA VAL A 29 -2.81 -0.32 3.84
C VAL A 29 -2.83 0.73 2.72
N MET A 30 -3.44 0.37 1.59
CA MET A 30 -3.64 1.23 0.44
C MET A 30 -5.00 1.94 0.57
N VAL A 31 -5.00 3.27 0.63
CA VAL A 31 -6.21 4.11 0.72
C VAL A 31 -6.26 4.99 -0.51
N ASP A 32 -7.36 4.96 -1.26
CA ASP A 32 -7.59 5.85 -2.41
C ASP A 32 -9.07 6.22 -2.51
N LYS A 33 -9.37 7.39 -3.08
CA LYS A 33 -10.75 7.81 -3.40
C LYS A 33 -11.38 6.86 -4.42
N PHE A 34 -10.59 6.32 -5.35
CA PHE A 34 -10.98 5.29 -6.28
C PHE A 34 -10.70 3.92 -5.67
N GLU A 35 -11.59 3.44 -4.80
CA GLU A 35 -11.41 2.20 -4.03
C GLU A 35 -11.05 0.98 -4.91
N LYS A 36 -11.69 0.86 -6.08
CA LYS A 36 -11.38 -0.21 -7.05
C LYS A 36 -9.91 -0.22 -7.47
N ARG A 37 -9.29 0.96 -7.60
CA ARG A 37 -7.86 1.08 -7.90
C ARG A 37 -7.02 0.61 -6.73
N ALA A 38 -7.32 1.05 -5.51
CA ALA A 38 -6.59 0.60 -4.32
C ALA A 38 -6.67 -0.93 -4.14
N ILE A 39 -7.84 -1.53 -4.41
CA ILE A 39 -8.03 -2.99 -4.38
C ILE A 39 -7.18 -3.68 -5.45
N ALA A 40 -7.21 -3.17 -6.69
CA ALA A 40 -6.45 -3.74 -7.81
C ALA A 40 -4.93 -3.70 -7.54
N GLU A 41 -4.40 -2.54 -7.17
CA GLU A 41 -2.97 -2.35 -6.86
C GLU A 41 -2.53 -3.20 -5.67
N ALA A 42 -3.35 -3.27 -4.61
CA ALA A 42 -3.04 -4.10 -3.45
C ALA A 42 -3.00 -5.59 -3.80
N ALA A 43 -3.93 -6.08 -4.62
CA ALA A 43 -3.97 -7.47 -5.08
C ALA A 43 -2.79 -7.81 -6.00
N ASP A 44 -2.43 -6.91 -6.91
CA ASP A 44 -1.28 -7.08 -7.81
C ASP A 44 0.04 -7.20 -7.02
N ILE A 45 0.25 -6.29 -6.07
CA ILE A 45 1.43 -6.34 -5.20
C ILE A 45 1.40 -7.57 -4.28
N LEU A 46 0.22 -7.99 -3.80
CA LEU A 46 0.09 -9.21 -2.99
C LEU A 46 0.52 -10.46 -3.77
N HIS A 47 0.26 -10.54 -5.08
CA HIS A 47 0.75 -11.63 -5.92
C HIS A 47 2.28 -11.66 -6.07
N ALA A 48 2.98 -10.54 -5.86
CA ALA A 48 4.43 -10.50 -5.86
C ALA A 48 5.06 -11.01 -4.54
N VAL A 49 4.28 -11.10 -3.44
CA VAL A 49 4.78 -11.46 -2.10
C VAL A 49 5.53 -12.81 -2.06
N PRO A 50 5.06 -13.89 -2.69
CA PRO A 50 5.77 -15.17 -2.68
C PRO A 50 7.19 -15.12 -3.27
N PHE A 51 7.50 -14.08 -4.06
CA PHE A 51 8.79 -13.93 -4.76
C PHE A 51 9.67 -12.83 -4.15
N ALA A 52 9.24 -12.21 -3.05
CA ALA A 52 9.95 -11.11 -2.39
C ALA A 52 10.04 -11.35 -0.88
N HIS A 53 9.38 -10.52 -0.08
CA HIS A 53 9.43 -10.60 1.39
C HIS A 53 8.04 -10.78 1.97
N PRO A 54 7.90 -11.50 3.10
CA PRO A 54 6.61 -11.72 3.74
C PRO A 54 6.02 -10.41 4.27
N LEU A 55 4.98 -9.93 3.59
CA LEU A 55 4.27 -8.70 3.90
C LEU A 55 2.82 -8.83 3.42
N THR A 56 1.88 -8.28 4.18
CA THR A 56 0.47 -8.18 3.75
C THR A 56 0.22 -6.81 3.11
N VAL A 57 -0.26 -6.78 1.87
CA VAL A 57 -0.79 -5.56 1.23
C VAL A 57 -2.30 -5.72 1.08
N ARG A 58 -3.06 -4.70 1.46
CA ARG A 58 -4.52 -4.68 1.29
C ARG A 58 -5.03 -3.27 1.07
N ALA A 59 -6.17 -3.15 0.40
CA ALA A 59 -6.93 -1.92 0.41
C ALA A 59 -7.62 -1.70 1.76
N GLY A 60 -7.88 -0.44 2.09
CA GLY A 60 -8.61 -0.07 3.31
C GLY A 60 -9.08 1.38 3.28
N SER A 61 -9.63 1.79 4.42
CA SER A 61 -10.12 3.14 4.69
C SER A 61 -9.15 3.93 5.56
N TYR A 62 -9.44 5.21 5.80
CA TYR A 62 -8.67 6.00 6.78
C TYR A 62 -8.69 5.40 8.19
N ALA A 63 -9.76 4.71 8.59
CA ALA A 63 -9.82 4.04 9.89
C ALA A 63 -8.78 2.90 9.99
N ASP A 64 -8.50 2.24 8.87
CA ASP A 64 -7.47 1.20 8.77
C ASP A 64 -6.05 1.76 8.92
N LEU A 65 -5.84 3.08 8.85
CA LEU A 65 -4.53 3.69 9.12
C LEU A 65 -4.18 3.74 10.60
N LYS A 66 -5.12 3.39 11.49
CA LYS A 66 -4.85 3.30 12.92
C LYS A 66 -3.68 2.33 13.18
N GLY A 67 -2.70 2.81 13.95
CA GLY A 67 -1.49 2.05 14.30
C GLY A 67 -0.42 2.01 13.21
N CYS A 68 -0.60 2.69 12.07
CA CYS A 68 0.48 2.92 11.12
C CYS A 68 1.60 3.73 11.80
N ARG A 69 2.85 3.28 11.67
CA ARG A 69 4.01 4.05 12.15
C ARG A 69 4.44 5.14 11.16
N VAL A 70 4.10 4.94 9.89
CA VAL A 70 4.35 5.87 8.78
C VAL A 70 3.12 5.87 7.88
N VAL A 71 2.73 7.05 7.40
CA VAL A 71 1.73 7.23 6.35
C VAL A 71 2.40 8.00 5.21
N ILE A 72 2.44 7.40 4.03
CA ILE A 72 2.96 8.00 2.80
C ILE A 72 1.81 8.75 2.11
N MET A 73 2.01 10.03 1.86
CA MET A 73 1.03 10.88 1.17
C MET A 73 1.42 11.01 -0.30
N SER A 74 0.72 10.28 -1.17
CA SER A 74 0.91 10.27 -2.62
C SER A 74 -0.38 10.58 -3.40
N ALA A 75 -1.41 11.07 -2.71
CA ALA A 75 -2.64 11.53 -3.31
C ALA A 75 -2.44 12.92 -3.93
N GLY A 76 -3.02 13.11 -5.11
CA GLY A 76 -3.00 14.37 -5.84
C GLY A 76 -4.09 14.37 -6.91
N VAL A 77 -4.34 15.54 -7.49
CA VAL A 77 -5.24 15.72 -8.63
C VAL A 77 -4.45 16.27 -9.81
N GLY A 78 -4.70 15.71 -10.98
CA GLY A 78 -3.99 16.00 -12.23
C GLY A 78 -4.45 15.05 -13.31
#